data_AF-A0A923SCL6-F1
#
_entry.id   AF-A0A923SCL6-F1
#
_cell.length_a   1.000
_cell.length_b   1.000
_cell.length_c   1.000
_cell.angle_alpha   90.00
_cell.angle_beta   90.00
_cell.angle_gamma   90.00
#
_symmetry.space_group_name_H-M   'P 1'
#
loop_
_entity.id
_entity.type
_entity.pdbx_description
1 polymer ?
#
loop_
_entity_poly.entity_id
_entity_poly.type
_entity_poly.pdbx_seq_one_letter_code
_entity_poly.pdbx_strand_id
1 'polypeptide(L)'
;MKLARTRIPKSLGLAVLTAALLAGGAARADEYADVNQLMRTGKLTEALTKADQYLAGKPKDPQMRFLKGVVLTEAGRTNEAITTFQKLTEDYPELPEPYNNLAVLYAGQAQFDKARAALEMAIRTNPSYATAHENLGDVYAKLASQAYSRALQLDAGNTAVQPKLALIRDLFSTGGRNVAVNTRPGTAVAAAPAPAPAAAPAARPAAPAPAPAVAAAPAPAPAPAPALAARPATPTPAPAPAPAPAAAPAPAPAVTAAAPAAAPRAAAPAPAPAAAPSASGNADVEAAVRAWANAWAAKDMTAYLAAYGKEFDPPGKQSRAAWESERRARIVGKSKISVQISDLSVTVNGNKATAKFHQAYSADALKVNSRKTLDLVKTGDRWAIVRESTGA
;
A
#
# COMPACT_ATOMS: atom_id res chain seq x y z
N MET A 1 35.78 77.28 48.52
CA MET A 1 35.22 77.64 47.20
C MET A 1 35.08 76.40 46.34
N LYS A 2 33.91 76.30 45.68
CA LYS A 2 33.56 75.47 44.50
C LYS A 2 33.31 73.97 44.69
N LEU A 3 32.02 73.66 44.71
CA LEU A 3 31.42 72.41 44.22
C LEU A 3 31.85 72.13 42.77
N ALA A 4 32.09 70.86 42.44
CA ALA A 4 31.94 70.35 41.08
C ALA A 4 31.31 68.95 41.13
N ARG A 5 30.04 68.90 40.71
CA ARG A 5 29.27 67.70 40.41
C ARG A 5 29.80 67.08 39.12
N THR A 6 30.01 65.76 39.10
CA THR A 6 30.08 64.99 37.85
C THR A 6 29.26 63.71 37.98
N ARG A 7 28.53 63.44 36.90
CA ARG A 7 27.27 62.68 36.82
C ARG A 7 27.51 61.17 36.78
N ILE A 8 26.69 60.41 37.50
CA ILE A 8 26.50 58.97 37.29
C ILE A 8 25.59 58.82 36.05
N PRO A 9 26.00 58.13 34.97
CA PRO A 9 25.10 57.84 33.89
C PRO A 9 24.07 56.77 34.31
N LYS A 10 22.80 57.16 34.27
CA LYS A 10 21.66 56.24 34.25
C LYS A 10 21.46 55.76 32.82
N SER A 11 21.90 54.55 32.51
CA SER A 11 21.36 53.76 31.40
C SER A 11 20.66 52.53 31.97
N LEU A 12 19.33 52.67 32.09
CA LEU A 12 18.36 51.58 32.10
C LEU A 12 18.54 50.69 30.87
N GLY A 13 18.19 49.41 30.99
CA GLY A 13 17.57 48.70 29.86
C GLY A 13 17.96 47.24 29.71
N LEU A 14 17.29 46.36 30.47
CA LEU A 14 16.73 45.09 29.98
C LEU A 14 17.63 44.22 29.08
N ALA A 15 18.50 43.40 29.68
CA ALA A 15 19.16 42.29 28.98
C ALA A 15 18.87 40.95 29.68
N VAL A 16 17.59 40.62 29.86
CA VAL A 16 17.15 39.26 30.23
C VAL A 16 15.91 38.93 29.42
N LEU A 17 16.04 38.73 28.10
CA LEU A 17 14.94 38.14 27.30
C LEU A 17 15.39 37.60 25.92
N THR A 18 16.61 37.08 25.80
CA THR A 18 17.07 36.40 24.56
C THR A 18 17.68 35.02 24.78
N ALA A 19 17.56 34.44 25.99
CA ALA A 19 17.94 33.04 26.24
C ALA A 19 16.76 32.05 26.24
N ALA A 20 15.50 32.54 26.20
CA ALA A 20 14.32 31.69 26.34
C ALA A 20 13.79 31.07 25.02
N LEU A 21 14.29 31.50 23.85
CA LEU A 21 13.77 31.05 22.55
C LEU A 21 14.55 29.90 21.90
N LEU A 22 15.74 29.57 22.40
CA LEU A 22 16.52 28.41 21.93
C LEU A 22 16.36 27.15 22.80
N ALA A 23 15.90 27.30 24.05
CA ALA A 23 15.63 26.17 24.95
C ALA A 23 14.35 25.40 24.59
N GLY A 24 13.44 26.02 23.85
CA GLY A 24 12.15 25.42 23.50
C GLY A 24 12.21 24.29 22.49
N GLY A 25 13.31 24.11 21.74
CA GLY A 25 13.46 23.04 20.75
C GLY A 25 14.04 21.74 21.34
N ALA A 26 15.03 21.86 22.24
CA ALA A 26 15.66 20.71 22.89
C ALA A 26 14.70 20.00 23.86
N ALA A 27 13.99 20.75 24.69
CA ALA A 27 13.03 20.19 25.65
C ALA A 27 11.84 19.46 24.98
N ARG A 28 11.49 19.81 23.73
CA ARG A 28 10.39 19.16 22.97
C ARG A 28 10.73 17.73 22.55
N ALA A 29 11.98 17.49 22.17
CA ALA A 29 12.43 16.16 21.79
C ALA A 29 12.47 15.22 23.01
N ASP A 30 12.79 15.77 24.18
CA ASP A 30 12.85 15.04 25.44
C ASP A 30 11.48 14.45 25.83
N GLU A 31 10.38 15.19 25.63
CA GLU A 31 9.05 14.76 26.08
C GLU A 31 8.48 13.59 25.26
N TYR A 32 8.70 13.55 23.94
CA TYR A 32 8.35 12.39 23.12
C TYR A 32 9.29 11.21 23.41
N ALA A 33 10.58 11.49 23.63
CA ALA A 33 11.57 10.46 23.93
C ALA A 33 11.24 9.75 25.25
N ASP A 34 10.80 10.48 26.26
CA ASP A 34 10.37 9.94 27.56
C ASP A 34 9.22 8.95 27.40
N VAL A 35 8.15 9.31 26.69
CA VAL A 35 7.00 8.43 26.46
C VAL A 35 7.42 7.19 25.67
N ASN A 36 8.25 7.35 24.62
CA ASN A 36 8.80 6.23 23.86
C ASN A 36 9.68 5.30 24.72
N GLN A 37 10.48 5.87 25.63
CA GLN A 37 11.34 5.10 26.51
C GLN A 37 10.52 4.32 27.55
N LEU A 38 9.48 4.95 28.11
CA LEU A 38 8.53 4.28 29.00
C LEU A 38 7.82 3.12 28.30
N MET A 39 7.43 3.29 27.03
CA MET A 39 6.88 2.19 26.24
C MET A 39 7.88 1.05 26.04
N ARG A 40 9.12 1.36 25.64
CA ARG A 40 10.18 0.35 25.43
C ARG A 40 10.51 -0.44 26.69
N THR A 41 10.32 0.17 27.86
CA THR A 41 10.53 -0.45 29.18
C THR A 41 9.26 -1.10 29.75
N GLY A 42 8.16 -1.13 29.00
CA GLY A 42 6.89 -1.75 29.40
C GLY A 42 6.09 -0.94 30.44
N LYS A 43 6.52 0.28 30.76
CA LYS A 43 5.88 1.17 31.74
C LYS A 43 4.71 1.93 31.11
N LEU A 44 3.72 1.19 30.60
CA LEU A 44 2.65 1.74 29.75
C LEU A 44 1.74 2.73 30.49
N THR A 45 1.46 2.50 31.79
CA THR A 45 0.66 3.43 32.61
C THR A 45 1.38 4.77 32.83
N GLU A 46 2.69 4.74 33.08
CA GLU A 46 3.52 5.95 33.20
C GLU A 46 3.59 6.68 31.85
N ALA A 47 3.79 5.94 30.75
CA ALA A 47 3.82 6.50 29.39
C ALA A 47 2.51 7.24 29.06
N LEU A 48 1.36 6.64 29.38
CA LEU A 48 0.06 7.24 29.16
C LEU A 48 -0.13 8.50 30.00
N THR A 49 0.25 8.45 31.27
CA THR A 49 0.18 9.61 32.17
C THR A 49 1.01 10.77 31.64
N LYS A 50 2.22 10.48 31.14
CA LYS A 50 3.09 11.51 30.53
C LYS A 50 2.52 12.08 29.24
N ALA A 51 1.97 11.24 28.37
CA ALA A 51 1.30 11.70 27.15
C ALA A 51 0.09 12.59 27.48
N ASP A 52 -0.72 12.24 28.48
CA ASP A 52 -1.87 13.04 28.90
C ASP A 52 -1.47 14.39 29.51
N GLN A 53 -0.42 14.41 30.34
CA GLN A 53 0.15 15.65 30.88
C GLN A 53 0.62 16.59 29.76
N TYR A 54 1.30 16.05 28.75
CA TYR A 54 1.73 16.83 27.59
C TYR A 54 0.53 17.39 26.81
N LEU A 55 -0.47 16.54 26.55
CA LEU A 55 -1.65 16.91 25.78
C LEU A 55 -2.57 17.89 26.52
N ALA A 56 -2.51 17.97 27.85
CA ALA A 56 -3.25 18.99 28.61
C ALA A 56 -2.85 20.42 28.21
N GLY A 57 -1.57 20.66 27.89
CA GLY A 57 -1.09 21.95 27.40
C GLY A 57 -1.17 22.11 25.88
N LYS A 58 -1.15 21.00 25.13
CA LYS A 58 -1.10 20.98 23.66
C LYS A 58 -2.08 19.93 23.09
N PRO A 59 -3.40 20.13 23.24
CA PRO A 59 -4.39 19.08 22.99
C PRO A 59 -4.48 18.62 21.53
N LYS A 60 -3.98 19.43 20.59
CA LYS A 60 -4.01 19.13 19.15
C LYS A 60 -2.73 18.50 18.63
N ASP A 61 -1.69 18.29 19.43
CA ASP A 61 -0.41 17.74 18.95
C ASP A 61 -0.59 16.35 18.30
N PRO A 62 -0.43 16.21 16.98
CA PRO A 62 -0.76 14.96 16.28
C PRO A 62 0.20 13.83 16.66
N GLN A 63 1.48 14.15 16.90
CA GLN A 63 2.52 13.17 17.23
C GLN A 63 2.29 12.57 18.62
N MET A 64 1.98 13.39 19.64
CA MET A 64 1.70 12.86 20.99
C MET A 64 0.35 12.14 21.04
N ARG A 65 -0.65 12.58 20.27
CA ARG A 65 -1.92 11.84 20.14
C ARG A 65 -1.74 10.48 19.48
N PHE A 66 -0.91 10.40 18.44
CA PHE A 66 -0.51 9.14 17.83
C PHE A 66 0.17 8.23 18.85
N LEU A 67 1.16 8.76 19.58
CA LEU A 67 1.90 8.02 20.59
C LEU A 67 0.99 7.52 21.73
N LYS A 68 0.04 8.34 22.18
CA LYS A 68 -1.01 7.92 23.12
C LYS A 68 -1.84 6.76 22.57
N GLY A 69 -2.27 6.81 21.31
CA GLY A 69 -2.99 5.72 20.66
C GLY A 69 -2.18 4.42 20.63
N VAL A 70 -0.88 4.53 20.38
CA VAL A 70 0.06 3.41 20.42
C VAL A 70 0.20 2.85 21.84
N VAL A 71 0.42 3.70 22.86
CA VAL A 71 0.50 3.27 24.27
C VAL A 71 -0.77 2.53 24.68
N LEU A 72 -1.95 3.03 24.31
CA LEU A 72 -3.23 2.39 24.59
C LEU A 72 -3.35 1.01 23.92
N THR A 73 -2.83 0.87 22.70
CA THR A 73 -2.81 -0.40 21.97
C THR A 73 -1.94 -1.44 22.69
N GLU A 74 -0.70 -1.07 23.03
CA GLU A 74 0.22 -1.92 23.79
C GLU A 74 -0.33 -2.29 25.18
N ALA A 75 -1.12 -1.40 25.79
CA ALA A 75 -1.76 -1.63 27.08
C ALA A 75 -3.03 -2.51 27.01
N GLY A 76 -3.41 -2.98 25.81
CA GLY A 76 -4.64 -3.76 25.60
C GLY A 76 -5.93 -2.93 25.72
N ARG A 77 -5.84 -1.60 25.80
CA ARG A 77 -6.98 -0.67 25.89
C ARG A 77 -7.52 -0.35 24.50
N THR A 78 -7.90 -1.40 23.78
CA THR A 78 -8.23 -1.38 22.34
C THR A 78 -9.29 -0.35 21.96
N ASN A 79 -10.39 -0.24 22.71
CA ASN A 79 -11.48 0.69 22.38
C ASN A 79 -11.06 2.17 22.51
N GLU A 80 -10.20 2.48 23.48
CA GLU A 80 -9.68 3.83 23.67
C GLU A 80 -8.63 4.17 22.61
N ALA A 81 -7.81 3.19 22.20
CA ALA A 81 -6.90 3.34 21.08
C ALA A 81 -7.67 3.64 19.77
N ILE A 82 -8.72 2.87 19.47
CA ILE A 82 -9.59 3.12 18.30
C ILE A 82 -10.16 4.55 18.35
N THR A 83 -10.72 4.96 19.50
CA THR A 83 -11.29 6.30 19.66
C THR A 83 -10.22 7.39 19.44
N THR A 84 -9.01 7.18 19.97
CA THR A 84 -7.88 8.11 19.84
C THR A 84 -7.45 8.26 18.38
N PHE A 85 -7.28 7.15 17.67
CA PHE A 85 -6.89 7.17 16.26
C PHE A 85 -8.01 7.67 15.35
N GLN A 86 -9.29 7.36 15.61
CA GLN A 86 -10.42 7.91 14.86
C GLN A 86 -10.44 9.43 14.90
N LYS A 87 -10.38 10.01 16.11
CA LYS A 87 -10.29 11.48 16.27
C LYS A 87 -9.05 12.04 15.58
N LEU A 88 -7.94 11.31 15.60
CA LEU A 88 -6.71 11.75 14.92
C LEU A 88 -6.88 11.76 13.40
N THR A 89 -7.57 10.76 12.82
CA THR A 89 -7.89 10.74 11.38
C THR A 89 -8.95 11.76 10.97
N GLU A 90 -9.81 12.18 11.89
CA GLU A 90 -10.79 13.25 11.67
C GLU A 90 -10.11 14.62 11.60
N ASP A 91 -9.18 14.89 12.54
CA ASP A 91 -8.47 16.16 12.63
C ASP A 91 -7.30 16.28 11.63
N TYR A 92 -6.67 15.15 11.28
CA TYR A 92 -5.48 15.07 10.42
C TYR A 92 -5.63 13.95 9.37
N PRO A 93 -6.54 14.13 8.38
CA PRO A 93 -6.85 13.12 7.38
C PRO A 93 -5.71 12.82 6.40
N GLU A 94 -4.63 13.60 6.40
CA GLU A 94 -3.44 13.41 5.57
C GLU A 94 -2.45 12.39 6.15
N LEU A 95 -2.56 12.05 7.43
CA LEU A 95 -1.62 11.15 8.10
C LEU A 95 -1.96 9.68 7.78
N PRO A 96 -1.06 8.92 7.12
CA PRO A 96 -1.31 7.52 6.81
C PRO A 96 -1.22 6.58 8.02
N GLU A 97 -0.40 6.90 9.02
CA GLU A 97 -0.09 6.01 10.15
C GLU A 97 -1.30 5.74 11.07
N PRO A 98 -2.14 6.73 11.44
CA PRO A 98 -3.34 6.48 12.24
C PRO A 98 -4.32 5.53 11.56
N TYR A 99 -4.51 5.65 10.24
CA TYR A 99 -5.34 4.73 9.46
C TYR A 99 -4.81 3.29 9.49
N ASN A 100 -3.49 3.11 9.33
CA ASN A 100 -2.87 1.79 9.44
C ASN A 100 -3.09 1.16 10.83
N ASN A 101 -2.94 1.95 11.91
CA ASN A 101 -3.18 1.45 13.27
C ASN A 101 -4.65 1.11 13.51
N LEU A 102 -5.60 1.93 13.03
CA LEU A 102 -7.03 1.59 13.06
C LEU A 102 -7.30 0.26 12.37
N ALA A 103 -6.67 0.02 11.22
CA ALA A 103 -6.87 -1.21 10.50
C ALA A 103 -6.41 -2.45 11.27
N VAL A 104 -5.24 -2.39 11.91
CA VAL A 104 -4.74 -3.47 12.77
C VAL A 104 -5.70 -3.73 13.94
N LEU A 105 -6.19 -2.67 14.58
CA LEU A 105 -7.16 -2.77 15.69
C LEU A 105 -8.49 -3.38 15.23
N TYR A 106 -9.03 -2.94 14.08
CA TYR A 106 -10.25 -3.52 13.51
C TYR A 106 -10.06 -4.96 13.07
N ALA A 107 -8.94 -5.31 12.47
CA ALA A 107 -8.62 -6.67 12.07
C ALA A 107 -8.52 -7.61 13.30
N GLY A 108 -7.94 -7.14 14.40
CA GLY A 108 -7.92 -7.85 15.68
C GLY A 108 -9.31 -8.13 16.26
N GLN A 109 -10.31 -7.32 15.91
CA GLN A 109 -11.72 -7.51 16.25
C GLN A 109 -12.53 -8.24 15.16
N ALA A 110 -11.86 -8.82 14.15
CA ALA A 110 -12.46 -9.43 12.97
C ALA A 110 -13.37 -8.49 12.14
N GLN A 111 -13.25 -7.17 12.31
CA GLN A 111 -13.97 -6.15 11.55
C GLN A 111 -13.23 -5.84 10.24
N PHE A 112 -13.08 -6.84 9.39
CA PHE A 112 -12.20 -6.78 8.23
C PHE A 112 -12.60 -5.75 7.17
N ASP A 113 -13.90 -5.46 7.00
CA ASP A 113 -14.34 -4.39 6.08
C ASP A 113 -13.90 -2.99 6.56
N LYS A 114 -13.95 -2.73 7.87
CA LYS A 114 -13.43 -1.47 8.42
C LYS A 114 -11.91 -1.40 8.33
N ALA A 115 -11.23 -2.52 8.55
CA ALA A 115 -9.79 -2.61 8.38
C ALA A 115 -9.38 -2.31 6.93
N ARG A 116 -10.08 -2.88 5.95
CA ARG A 116 -9.89 -2.59 4.52
C ARG A 116 -10.04 -1.11 4.23
N ALA A 117 -11.17 -0.51 4.65
CA ALA A 117 -11.44 0.90 4.39
C ALA A 117 -10.36 1.83 4.98
N ALA A 118 -9.88 1.53 6.19
CA ALA A 118 -8.81 2.28 6.82
C ALA A 118 -7.48 2.14 6.02
N LEU A 119 -7.11 0.93 5.59
CA LEU A 119 -5.89 0.74 4.78
C LEU A 119 -5.97 1.41 3.42
N GLU A 120 -7.14 1.40 2.78
CA GLU A 120 -7.37 2.14 1.53
C GLU A 120 -7.20 3.66 1.75
N MET A 121 -7.61 4.20 2.90
CA MET A 121 -7.31 5.59 3.27
C MET A 121 -5.80 5.82 3.46
N ALA A 122 -5.10 4.93 4.18
CA ALA A 122 -3.65 5.02 4.39
C ALA A 122 -2.87 5.01 3.06
N ILE A 123 -3.28 4.17 2.10
CA ILE A 123 -2.68 4.07 0.77
C ILE A 123 -3.05 5.28 -0.08
N ARG A 124 -4.27 5.83 0.06
CA ARG A 124 -4.67 7.05 -0.65
C ARG A 124 -3.83 8.25 -0.23
N THR A 125 -3.50 8.38 1.06
CA THR A 125 -2.67 9.48 1.57
C THR A 125 -1.19 9.25 1.30
N ASN A 126 -0.72 8.01 1.35
CA ASN A 126 0.64 7.63 0.96
C ASN A 126 0.65 6.35 0.10
N PRO A 127 0.66 6.48 -1.24
CA PRO A 127 0.65 5.32 -2.15
C PRO A 127 1.85 4.39 -2.01
N SER A 128 2.97 4.89 -1.46
CA SER A 128 4.21 4.14 -1.25
C SER A 128 4.28 3.44 0.11
N TYR A 129 3.22 3.51 0.93
CA TYR A 129 3.21 2.96 2.27
C TYR A 129 3.16 1.42 2.25
N ALA A 130 4.34 0.79 2.17
CA ALA A 130 4.48 -0.66 1.99
C ALA A 130 3.73 -1.48 3.05
N THR A 131 3.82 -1.08 4.33
CA THR A 131 3.13 -1.77 5.43
C THR A 131 1.61 -1.74 5.27
N ALA A 132 1.03 -0.66 4.72
CA ALA A 132 -0.40 -0.60 4.48
C ALA A 132 -0.83 -1.56 3.35
N HIS A 133 0.00 -1.73 2.31
CA HIS A 133 -0.26 -2.73 1.26
C HIS A 133 -0.15 -4.16 1.77
N GLU A 134 0.85 -4.46 2.61
CA GLU A 134 1.01 -5.75 3.27
C GLU A 134 -0.21 -6.09 4.14
N ASN A 135 -0.58 -5.17 5.05
CA ASN A 135 -1.75 -5.33 5.91
C ASN A 135 -3.04 -5.46 5.09
N LEU A 136 -3.15 -4.79 3.94
CA LEU A 136 -4.33 -4.89 3.07
C LEU A 136 -4.41 -6.27 2.42
N GLY A 137 -3.28 -6.84 2.01
CA GLY A 137 -3.19 -8.22 1.55
C GLY A 137 -3.67 -9.23 2.61
N ASP A 138 -3.22 -9.08 3.85
CA ASP A 138 -3.67 -9.91 4.97
C ASP A 138 -5.17 -9.79 5.22
N VAL A 139 -5.70 -8.56 5.20
CA VAL A 139 -7.14 -8.30 5.33
C VAL A 139 -7.93 -8.96 4.18
N TYR A 140 -7.46 -8.88 2.94
CA TYR A 140 -8.11 -9.56 1.82
C TYR A 140 -8.11 -11.09 1.95
N ALA A 141 -7.02 -11.68 2.42
CA ALA A 141 -6.97 -13.11 2.68
C ALA A 141 -7.95 -13.53 3.78
N LYS A 142 -8.13 -12.72 4.84
CA LYS A 142 -9.16 -12.95 5.87
C LYS A 142 -10.58 -12.83 5.32
N LEU A 143 -10.87 -11.81 4.52
CA LEU A 143 -12.17 -11.65 3.84
C LEU A 143 -12.47 -12.83 2.91
N ALA A 144 -11.49 -13.29 2.15
CA ALA A 144 -11.62 -14.48 1.32
C ALA A 144 -11.92 -15.73 2.16
N SER A 145 -11.24 -15.91 3.29
CA SER A 145 -11.54 -17.01 4.24
C SER A 145 -12.99 -16.95 4.75
N GLN A 146 -13.50 -15.78 5.11
CA GLN A 146 -14.89 -15.61 5.55
C GLN A 146 -15.87 -15.96 4.42
N ALA A 147 -15.62 -15.47 3.20
CA ALA A 147 -16.47 -15.74 2.04
C ALA A 147 -16.50 -17.24 1.70
N TYR A 148 -15.35 -17.91 1.70
CA TYR A 148 -15.28 -19.36 1.48
C TYR A 148 -15.95 -20.16 2.59
N SER A 149 -15.78 -19.76 3.84
CA SER A 149 -16.47 -20.40 4.98
C SER A 149 -17.99 -20.25 4.82
N ARG A 150 -18.46 -19.08 4.38
CA ARG A 150 -19.88 -18.85 4.11
C ARG A 150 -20.39 -19.69 2.94
N ALA A 151 -19.61 -19.83 1.88
CA ALA A 151 -19.97 -20.69 0.75
C ALA A 151 -20.18 -22.15 1.19
N LEU A 152 -19.28 -22.69 2.04
CA LEU A 152 -19.40 -24.05 2.58
C LEU A 152 -20.58 -24.22 3.55
N GLN A 153 -20.98 -23.17 4.28
CA GLN A 153 -22.19 -23.20 5.10
C GLN A 153 -23.46 -23.31 4.26
N LEU A 154 -23.45 -22.74 3.05
CA LEU A 154 -24.59 -22.74 2.13
C LEU A 154 -24.62 -23.98 1.24
N ASP A 155 -23.44 -24.49 0.87
CA ASP A 155 -23.26 -25.69 0.06
C ASP A 155 -22.07 -26.50 0.60
N ALA A 156 -22.38 -27.45 1.48
CA ALA A 156 -21.39 -28.35 2.05
C ALA A 156 -20.76 -29.31 1.02
N GLY A 157 -21.42 -29.49 -0.14
CA GLY A 157 -20.93 -30.32 -1.25
C GLY A 157 -19.90 -29.62 -2.15
N ASN A 158 -19.63 -28.33 -1.93
CA ASN A 158 -18.69 -27.57 -2.75
C ASN A 158 -17.22 -27.98 -2.49
N THR A 159 -16.77 -29.01 -3.22
CA THR A 159 -15.42 -29.56 -3.10
C THR A 159 -14.32 -28.61 -3.57
N ALA A 160 -14.65 -27.60 -4.38
CA ALA A 160 -13.68 -26.65 -4.93
C ALA A 160 -13.17 -25.61 -3.92
N VAL A 161 -13.92 -25.37 -2.84
CA VAL A 161 -13.60 -24.32 -1.85
C VAL A 161 -12.62 -24.80 -0.78
N GLN A 162 -12.68 -26.08 -0.39
CA GLN A 162 -11.86 -26.65 0.68
C GLN A 162 -10.34 -26.45 0.46
N PRO A 163 -9.78 -26.72 -0.74
CA PRO A 163 -8.34 -26.50 -0.97
C PRO A 163 -7.94 -25.02 -0.89
N LYS A 164 -8.80 -24.10 -1.37
CA LYS A 164 -8.53 -22.64 -1.33
C LYS A 164 -8.51 -22.13 0.11
N LEU A 165 -9.46 -22.58 0.93
CA LEU A 165 -9.52 -22.24 2.34
C LEU A 165 -8.32 -22.81 3.11
N ALA A 166 -7.86 -24.02 2.78
CA ALA A 166 -6.65 -24.61 3.34
C ALA A 166 -5.40 -23.79 3.02
N LEU A 167 -5.24 -23.34 1.77
CA LEU A 167 -4.12 -22.47 1.36
C LEU A 167 -4.10 -21.14 2.13
N ILE A 168 -5.26 -20.50 2.29
CA ILE A 168 -5.37 -19.26 3.07
C ILE A 168 -5.01 -19.51 4.55
N ARG A 169 -5.46 -20.63 5.13
CA ARG A 169 -5.09 -21.00 6.51
C ARG A 169 -3.59 -21.25 6.65
N ASP A 170 -2.98 -21.91 5.68
CA ASP A 170 -1.54 -22.19 5.71
C ASP A 170 -0.70 -20.92 5.55
N LEU A 171 -1.15 -19.93 4.77
CA LEU A 171 -0.53 -18.61 4.68
C LEU A 171 -0.33 -17.98 6.07
N PHE A 172 -1.36 -18.05 6.93
CA PHE A 172 -1.30 -17.51 8.29
C PHE A 172 -0.65 -18.46 9.31
N SER A 173 -0.54 -19.76 9.01
CA SER A 173 0.05 -20.76 9.91
C SER A 173 1.56 -20.91 9.72
N THR A 174 2.07 -20.67 8.51
CA THR A 174 3.50 -20.75 8.17
C THR A 174 4.26 -19.50 8.56
N GLY A 175 3.59 -18.34 8.63
CA GLY A 175 4.12 -17.11 9.24
C GLY A 175 4.49 -17.28 10.72
N GLY A 176 3.86 -18.22 11.44
CA GLY A 176 4.21 -18.58 12.82
C GLY A 176 5.25 -19.70 12.98
N ARG A 177 5.50 -20.51 11.94
CA ARG A 177 6.40 -21.68 12.01
C ARG A 177 7.87 -21.35 11.73
N ASN A 178 8.19 -20.19 11.15
CA ASN A 178 9.56 -19.74 10.90
C ASN A 178 10.03 -18.63 11.85
N VAL A 179 9.32 -18.42 12.97
CA VAL A 179 9.72 -17.46 14.01
C VAL A 179 9.66 -18.14 15.38
N ALA A 180 10.57 -19.11 15.61
CA ALA A 180 11.05 -19.38 16.96
C ALA A 180 12.04 -18.27 17.36
N VAL A 181 11.56 -17.03 17.40
CA VAL A 181 12.22 -15.90 18.06
C VAL A 181 11.13 -15.13 18.79
N ASN A 182 11.09 -15.37 20.09
CA ASN A 182 10.59 -14.46 21.12
C ASN A 182 9.18 -13.89 20.92
N THR A 183 8.20 -14.56 21.53
CA THR A 183 6.87 -14.04 21.81
C THR A 183 6.94 -12.70 22.55
N ARG A 184 6.80 -11.60 21.82
CA ARG A 184 6.12 -10.40 22.30
C ARG A 184 4.88 -10.17 21.42
N PRO A 185 3.75 -9.74 22.00
CA PRO A 185 2.61 -9.25 21.23
C PRO A 185 3.07 -8.15 20.28
N GLY A 186 2.46 -8.09 19.09
CA GLY A 186 2.88 -7.25 17.98
C GLY A 186 3.22 -5.83 18.40
N THR A 187 4.48 -5.45 18.19
CA THR A 187 4.95 -4.08 18.36
C THR A 187 4.13 -3.18 17.46
N ALA A 188 3.38 -2.27 18.04
CA ALA A 188 2.99 -1.05 17.37
C ALA A 188 4.25 -0.40 16.80
N VAL A 189 4.20 -0.07 15.51
CA VAL A 189 5.33 0.50 14.80
C VAL A 189 5.66 1.85 15.44
N ALA A 190 6.74 1.88 16.22
CA ALA A 190 7.36 3.12 16.63
C ALA A 190 7.81 3.85 15.36
N ALA A 191 7.41 5.12 15.25
CA ALA A 191 7.74 5.99 14.13
C ALA A 191 9.25 5.95 13.83
N ALA A 192 9.60 5.61 12.58
CA ALA A 192 10.80 6.19 11.99
C ALA A 192 10.63 7.72 12.04
N PRO A 193 11.69 8.51 12.30
CA PRO A 193 11.56 9.96 12.42
C PRO A 193 10.95 10.50 11.13
N ALA A 194 9.81 11.18 11.26
CA ALA A 194 9.17 11.85 10.14
C ALA A 194 10.18 12.80 9.48
N PRO A 195 10.26 12.87 8.15
CA PRO A 195 10.88 14.02 7.52
C PRO A 195 10.15 15.27 8.01
N ALA A 196 10.90 16.31 8.36
CA ALA A 196 10.37 17.59 8.82
C ALA A 196 9.18 18.04 7.95
N PRO A 197 8.12 18.63 8.55
CA PRO A 197 6.96 19.05 7.78
C PRO A 197 7.42 20.00 6.67
N ALA A 198 7.08 19.65 5.43
CA ALA A 198 7.22 20.56 4.30
C ALA A 198 6.51 21.87 4.68
N ALA A 199 7.24 22.97 4.56
CA ALA A 199 6.75 24.31 4.86
C ALA A 199 5.39 24.52 4.19
N ALA A 200 4.38 24.84 5.00
CA ALA A 200 3.08 25.28 4.52
C ALA A 200 3.29 26.46 3.55
N PRO A 201 2.71 26.46 2.34
CA PRO A 201 2.70 27.66 1.52
C PRO A 201 1.91 28.75 2.26
N ALA A 202 2.49 29.94 2.27
CA ALA A 202 2.03 31.11 2.99
C ALA A 202 0.52 31.37 2.83
N ALA A 203 -0.08 31.76 3.95
CA ALA A 203 -1.46 32.22 4.05
C ALA A 203 -1.78 33.29 2.99
N ARG A 204 -2.84 33.06 2.22
CA ARG A 204 -3.52 34.14 1.48
C ARG A 204 -4.29 35.02 2.49
N PRO A 205 -4.36 36.35 2.31
CA PRO A 205 -5.11 37.22 3.19
C PRO A 205 -6.62 36.91 3.12
N ALA A 206 -7.25 36.84 4.28
CA ALA A 206 -8.70 36.73 4.41
C ALA A 206 -9.41 37.99 3.88
N ALA A 207 -10.45 37.79 3.07
CA ALA A 207 -11.43 38.83 2.73
C ALA A 207 -12.40 39.05 3.91
N PRO A 208 -12.96 40.26 4.09
CA PRO A 208 -13.70 40.62 5.30
C PRO A 208 -15.13 40.05 5.31
N ALA A 209 -15.60 39.71 6.51
CA ALA A 209 -16.95 39.25 6.80
C ALA A 209 -18.00 40.37 6.71
N PRO A 210 -19.28 40.09 6.38
CA PRO A 210 -20.40 40.92 6.77
C PRO A 210 -20.97 40.49 8.13
N ALA A 211 -21.46 41.49 8.88
CA ALA A 211 -21.94 41.44 10.26
C ALA A 211 -23.45 41.02 10.35
N PRO A 212 -24.08 40.94 11.55
CA PRO A 212 -24.89 39.79 11.96
C PRO A 212 -26.41 40.02 11.90
N ALA A 213 -27.18 38.93 11.84
CA ALA A 213 -28.62 38.95 12.08
C ALA A 213 -29.01 38.06 13.27
N VAL A 214 -29.56 38.76 14.25
CA VAL A 214 -30.32 38.50 15.49
C VAL A 214 -30.89 37.09 15.76
N ALA A 215 -30.87 36.76 17.05
CA ALA A 215 -31.29 35.54 17.73
C ALA A 215 -32.79 35.20 17.71
N ALA A 216 -33.09 33.90 17.81
CA ALA A 216 -34.23 33.37 18.55
C ALA A 216 -33.94 31.93 19.03
N ALA A 217 -34.27 31.63 20.28
CA ALA A 217 -34.24 30.32 20.95
C ALA A 217 -35.66 30.00 21.46
N PRO A 218 -35.97 28.83 22.08
CA PRO A 218 -35.59 27.43 21.83
C PRO A 218 -36.83 26.50 21.62
N ALA A 219 -36.58 25.18 21.53
CA ALA A 219 -37.49 24.05 21.19
C ALA A 219 -38.71 23.81 22.12
N PRO A 220 -39.66 22.92 21.74
CA PRO A 220 -39.58 21.51 22.19
C PRO A 220 -40.14 20.42 21.22
N ALA A 221 -39.81 19.15 21.47
CA ALA A 221 -40.45 17.93 20.91
C ALA A 221 -41.75 17.58 21.69
N PRO A 222 -42.71 16.76 21.20
CA PRO A 222 -42.57 15.30 21.07
C PRO A 222 -43.39 14.60 19.93
N ALA A 223 -43.20 13.27 19.77
CA ALA A 223 -43.95 12.31 18.92
C ALA A 223 -45.38 12.01 19.48
N PRO A 224 -46.33 11.24 18.87
CA PRO A 224 -46.16 9.99 18.08
C PRO A 224 -47.08 9.81 16.83
N ALA A 225 -46.94 8.66 16.16
CA ALA A 225 -47.67 8.21 14.96
C ALA A 225 -49.16 7.87 15.19
N PRO A 226 -49.98 7.82 14.12
CA PRO A 226 -51.16 6.98 14.08
C PRO A 226 -51.02 5.79 13.09
N ALA A 227 -51.46 4.63 13.54
CA ALA A 227 -51.75 3.45 12.75
C ALA A 227 -53.14 3.57 12.11
N LEU A 228 -53.29 3.20 10.83
CA LEU A 228 -54.56 2.71 10.27
C LEU A 228 -54.29 1.66 9.19
N ALA A 229 -55.22 0.70 9.13
CA ALA A 229 -55.06 -0.66 8.68
C ALA A 229 -55.40 -0.92 7.19
N ALA A 230 -54.82 -2.01 6.68
CA ALA A 230 -55.37 -3.03 5.78
C ALA A 230 -56.09 -2.67 4.44
N ARG A 231 -55.34 -2.92 3.34
CA ARG A 231 -55.63 -3.80 2.16
C ARG A 231 -56.86 -3.49 1.25
N PRO A 232 -56.73 -3.66 -0.10
CA PRO A 232 -56.35 -4.93 -0.73
C PRO A 232 -55.25 -4.86 -1.80
N ALA A 233 -54.69 -6.04 -2.05
CA ALA A 233 -53.64 -6.35 -3.00
C ALA A 233 -54.09 -6.19 -4.45
N THR A 234 -53.21 -5.62 -5.29
CA THR A 234 -53.23 -5.84 -6.74
C THR A 234 -51.94 -6.57 -7.13
N PRO A 235 -52.01 -7.56 -8.02
CA PRO A 235 -50.93 -8.53 -8.21
C PRO A 235 -49.83 -8.01 -9.15
N THR A 236 -48.60 -8.37 -8.79
CA THR A 236 -47.38 -8.33 -9.58
C THR A 236 -47.59 -8.95 -10.99
N PRO A 237 -47.09 -8.33 -12.07
CA PRO A 237 -47.01 -9.00 -13.37
C PRO A 237 -45.92 -10.09 -13.32
N ALA A 238 -46.34 -11.34 -13.52
CA ALA A 238 -45.46 -12.49 -13.71
C ALA A 238 -44.80 -12.45 -15.12
N PRO A 239 -43.60 -13.04 -15.27
CA PRO A 239 -42.83 -13.01 -16.51
C PRO A 239 -43.42 -13.92 -17.61
N ALA A 240 -43.31 -13.47 -18.86
CA ALA A 240 -43.69 -14.23 -20.05
C ALA A 240 -42.72 -15.42 -20.32
N PRO A 241 -43.18 -16.50 -20.97
CA PRO A 241 -42.61 -17.84 -20.83
C PRO A 241 -41.45 -18.13 -21.79
N ALA A 242 -40.55 -19.02 -21.34
CA ALA A 242 -39.57 -19.72 -22.17
C ALA A 242 -40.23 -20.85 -22.99
N PRO A 243 -39.77 -21.14 -24.22
CA PRO A 243 -40.10 -22.39 -24.90
C PRO A 243 -39.14 -23.51 -24.45
N ALA A 244 -39.69 -24.70 -24.22
CA ALA A 244 -38.98 -25.96 -23.96
C ALA A 244 -39.42 -27.02 -25.03
N PRO A 245 -38.89 -28.25 -25.03
CA PRO A 245 -37.76 -28.72 -25.84
C PRO A 245 -38.15 -29.81 -26.85
N ALA A 246 -37.29 -30.13 -27.82
CA ALA A 246 -37.44 -31.35 -28.64
C ALA A 246 -36.08 -32.02 -28.95
N ALA A 247 -35.88 -33.15 -28.27
CA ALA A 247 -35.22 -34.42 -28.61
C ALA A 247 -34.02 -34.51 -29.59
N ALA A 248 -33.00 -35.25 -29.13
CA ALA A 248 -31.97 -35.95 -29.90
C ALA A 248 -32.55 -37.07 -30.80
N PRO A 249 -31.80 -37.57 -31.81
CA PRO A 249 -30.98 -38.77 -31.56
C PRO A 249 -29.60 -38.80 -32.29
N ALA A 250 -28.69 -39.65 -31.80
CA ALA A 250 -27.50 -40.18 -32.50
C ALA A 250 -27.87 -41.48 -33.28
N PRO A 251 -26.97 -42.23 -33.99
CA PRO A 251 -25.54 -42.05 -34.29
C PRO A 251 -25.13 -42.32 -35.78
N ALA A 252 -23.81 -42.29 -36.01
CA ALA A 252 -22.93 -42.64 -37.16
C ALA A 252 -23.43 -43.50 -38.35
N PRO A 253 -22.73 -43.41 -39.51
CA PRO A 253 -21.65 -44.39 -39.73
C PRO A 253 -20.34 -43.81 -40.30
N ALA A 254 -19.25 -44.49 -39.97
CA ALA A 254 -17.97 -44.45 -40.67
C ALA A 254 -18.05 -45.25 -41.96
N VAL A 255 -17.39 -44.83 -43.05
CA VAL A 255 -16.38 -45.63 -43.76
C VAL A 255 -15.72 -44.84 -44.92
N THR A 256 -14.38 -44.91 -44.92
CA THR A 256 -13.45 -45.13 -46.06
C THR A 256 -13.21 -44.07 -47.15
N ALA A 257 -11.93 -43.65 -47.19
CA ALA A 257 -10.94 -43.92 -48.24
C ALA A 257 -10.44 -42.77 -49.13
N ALA A 258 -9.11 -42.85 -49.33
CA ALA A 258 -8.28 -42.38 -50.44
C ALA A 258 -7.74 -40.93 -50.45
N ALA A 259 -6.45 -40.82 -50.12
CA ALA A 259 -5.48 -39.83 -50.62
C ALA A 259 -5.04 -40.22 -52.07
N PRO A 260 -4.09 -39.54 -52.78
CA PRO A 260 -3.40 -38.26 -52.55
C PRO A 260 -3.25 -37.35 -53.83
N ALA A 261 -2.54 -36.23 -53.64
CA ALA A 261 -1.66 -35.52 -54.59
C ALA A 261 -2.24 -34.51 -55.60
N ALA A 262 -1.90 -33.22 -55.40
CA ALA A 262 -1.22 -32.39 -56.42
C ALA A 262 -0.80 -31.02 -55.82
N ALA A 263 0.49 -30.70 -55.93
CA ALA A 263 1.05 -29.34 -55.94
C ALA A 263 1.72 -29.14 -57.32
N PRO A 264 2.20 -27.96 -57.76
CA PRO A 264 1.94 -26.57 -57.34
C PRO A 264 1.59 -25.64 -58.55
N ARG A 265 1.14 -24.40 -58.32
CA ARG A 265 1.36 -23.30 -59.29
C ARG A 265 1.46 -21.94 -58.60
N ALA A 266 2.49 -21.19 -58.99
CA ALA A 266 2.98 -19.98 -58.36
C ALA A 266 2.40 -18.66 -58.94
N ALA A 267 2.43 -17.62 -58.07
CA ALA A 267 2.69 -16.17 -58.28
C ALA A 267 1.69 -15.30 -59.09
N ALA A 268 1.35 -14.02 -58.77
CA ALA A 268 1.65 -13.00 -57.71
C ALA A 268 0.67 -11.78 -57.90
N PRO A 269 0.73 -10.58 -57.24
CA PRO A 269 1.50 -10.09 -56.07
C PRO A 269 0.67 -9.31 -54.96
N ALA A 270 1.39 -8.98 -53.87
CA ALA A 270 1.07 -8.46 -52.53
C ALA A 270 0.22 -7.15 -52.37
N PRO A 271 -0.23 -6.82 -51.13
CA PRO A 271 0.64 -6.00 -50.27
C PRO A 271 1.12 -6.75 -49.00
N ALA A 272 2.33 -6.39 -48.59
CA ALA A 272 3.22 -7.14 -47.72
C ALA A 272 2.64 -7.55 -46.35
N PRO A 273 2.84 -8.81 -45.90
CA PRO A 273 2.86 -9.11 -44.48
C PRO A 273 4.11 -8.46 -43.88
N ALA A 274 3.92 -7.62 -42.86
CA ALA A 274 4.99 -7.13 -42.02
C ALA A 274 5.91 -8.30 -41.61
N ALA A 275 7.22 -8.06 -41.74
CA ALA A 275 8.28 -9.01 -41.48
C ALA A 275 7.99 -9.89 -40.25
N ALA A 276 8.07 -11.22 -40.44
CA ALA A 276 8.17 -12.15 -39.33
C ALA A 276 9.28 -11.65 -38.38
N PRO A 277 9.05 -11.56 -37.06
CA PRO A 277 10.08 -11.13 -36.13
C PRO A 277 11.26 -12.08 -36.30
N SER A 278 12.41 -11.52 -36.68
CA SER A 278 13.61 -12.29 -36.94
C SER A 278 13.92 -13.12 -35.70
N ALA A 279 14.05 -14.44 -35.84
CA ALA A 279 14.35 -15.34 -34.73
C ALA A 279 15.60 -14.91 -33.93
N SER A 280 16.53 -14.20 -34.57
CA SER A 280 17.68 -13.54 -33.97
C SER A 280 17.32 -12.39 -33.03
N GLY A 281 16.35 -11.54 -33.38
CA GLY A 281 15.91 -10.42 -32.55
C GLY A 281 15.25 -10.87 -31.25
N ASN A 282 14.51 -11.98 -31.28
CA ASN A 282 13.96 -12.59 -30.05
C ASN A 282 15.09 -13.13 -29.16
N ALA A 283 16.06 -13.84 -29.75
CA ALA A 283 17.20 -14.38 -29.00
C ALA A 283 18.04 -13.29 -28.34
N ASP A 284 18.27 -12.15 -28.99
CA ASP A 284 19.01 -11.02 -28.43
C ASP A 284 18.29 -10.38 -27.24
N VAL A 285 16.96 -10.25 -27.31
CA VAL A 285 16.15 -9.74 -26.20
C VAL A 285 16.14 -10.73 -25.05
N GLU A 286 15.98 -12.03 -25.32
CA GLU A 286 16.06 -13.06 -24.29
C GLU A 286 17.42 -13.07 -23.59
N ALA A 287 18.51 -12.94 -24.35
CA ALA A 287 19.86 -12.82 -23.81
C ALA A 287 20.00 -11.58 -22.92
N ALA A 288 19.45 -10.43 -23.33
CA ALA A 288 19.47 -9.21 -22.53
C ALA A 288 18.69 -9.36 -21.22
N VAL A 289 17.51 -9.97 -21.25
CA VAL A 289 16.68 -10.23 -20.05
C VAL A 289 17.37 -11.21 -19.11
N ARG A 290 18.00 -12.27 -19.63
CA ARG A 290 18.77 -13.22 -18.81
C ARG A 290 20.02 -12.58 -18.21
N ALA A 291 20.74 -11.76 -18.98
CA ALA A 291 21.90 -11.02 -18.49
C ALA A 291 21.52 -10.05 -17.36
N TRP A 292 20.39 -9.37 -17.49
CA TRP A 292 19.82 -8.52 -16.43
C TRP A 292 19.54 -9.31 -15.14
N ALA A 293 18.88 -10.47 -15.24
CA ALA A 293 18.60 -11.31 -14.07
C ALA A 293 19.87 -11.89 -13.44
N ASN A 294 20.86 -12.26 -14.24
CA ASN A 294 22.15 -12.73 -13.75
C ASN A 294 22.92 -11.63 -13.01
N ALA A 295 22.96 -10.41 -13.57
CA ALA A 295 23.57 -9.26 -12.90
C ALA A 295 22.88 -8.95 -11.56
N TRP A 296 21.55 -9.04 -11.52
CA TRP A 296 20.80 -8.89 -10.28
C TRP A 296 21.14 -10.00 -9.27
N ALA A 297 21.11 -11.26 -9.66
CA ALA A 297 21.45 -12.39 -8.79
C ALA A 297 22.89 -12.31 -8.26
N ALA A 298 23.82 -11.83 -9.08
CA ALA A 298 25.21 -11.58 -8.70
C ALA A 298 25.41 -10.33 -7.82
N LYS A 299 24.36 -9.53 -7.60
CA LYS A 299 24.43 -8.20 -6.96
C LYS A 299 25.39 -7.24 -7.68
N ASP A 300 25.63 -7.46 -8.98
CA ASP A 300 26.41 -6.56 -9.81
C ASP A 300 25.56 -5.34 -10.18
N MET A 301 25.71 -4.28 -9.38
CA MET A 301 24.92 -3.07 -9.56
C MET A 301 25.32 -2.26 -10.79
N THR A 302 26.52 -2.43 -11.28
CA THR A 302 26.97 -1.76 -12.49
C THR A 302 26.32 -2.41 -13.71
N ALA A 303 26.40 -3.74 -13.83
CA ALA A 303 25.77 -4.47 -14.93
C ALA A 303 24.24 -4.42 -14.88
N TYR A 304 23.65 -4.50 -13.67
CA TYR A 304 22.20 -4.41 -13.48
C TYR A 304 21.66 -3.05 -13.94
N LEU A 305 22.25 -1.94 -13.49
CA LEU A 305 21.79 -0.61 -13.85
C LEU A 305 22.08 -0.26 -15.32
N ALA A 306 23.15 -0.82 -15.89
CA ALA A 306 23.45 -0.69 -17.32
C ALA A 306 22.37 -1.33 -18.22
N ALA A 307 21.62 -2.32 -17.72
CA ALA A 307 20.51 -2.92 -18.46
C ALA A 307 19.36 -1.93 -18.75
N TYR A 308 19.29 -0.82 -18.00
CA TYR A 308 18.24 0.19 -18.12
C TYR A 308 18.67 1.34 -19.06
N GLY A 309 17.88 1.59 -20.10
CA GLY A 309 18.14 2.58 -21.14
C GLY A 309 17.99 4.02 -20.64
N LYS A 310 18.51 5.01 -21.36
CA LYS A 310 18.44 6.43 -20.98
C LYS A 310 17.00 6.92 -20.79
N GLU A 311 16.07 6.41 -21.60
CA GLU A 311 14.64 6.73 -21.57
C GLU A 311 13.85 5.89 -20.56
N PHE A 312 14.54 5.22 -19.62
CA PHE A 312 13.86 4.44 -18.59
C PHE A 312 12.92 5.30 -17.75
N ASP A 313 11.66 4.87 -17.67
CA ASP A 313 10.58 5.47 -16.89
C ASP A 313 10.37 4.64 -15.61
N PRO A 314 10.91 5.07 -14.45
CA PRO A 314 10.80 4.31 -13.21
C PRO A 314 9.34 4.24 -12.72
N PRO A 315 8.93 3.11 -12.12
CA PRO A 315 7.57 2.97 -11.59
C PRO A 315 7.30 4.00 -10.48
N GLY A 316 6.08 4.55 -10.46
CA GLY A 316 5.62 5.44 -9.40
C GLY A 316 6.02 6.93 -9.55
N LYS A 317 6.36 7.39 -10.77
CA LYS A 317 6.78 8.78 -11.06
C LYS A 317 8.03 9.27 -10.31
N GLN A 318 8.84 8.35 -9.80
CA GLN A 318 10.10 8.70 -9.12
C GLN A 318 11.22 9.01 -10.13
N SER A 319 12.22 9.78 -9.70
CA SER A 319 13.39 10.05 -10.54
C SER A 319 14.27 8.81 -10.69
N ARG A 320 14.99 8.70 -11.81
CA ARG A 320 15.94 7.59 -12.04
C ARG A 320 16.95 7.47 -10.90
N ALA A 321 17.54 8.58 -10.45
CA ALA A 321 18.53 8.57 -9.38
C ALA A 321 17.97 8.04 -8.05
N ALA A 322 16.74 8.43 -7.68
CA ALA A 322 16.08 7.92 -6.48
C ALA A 322 15.79 6.42 -6.59
N TRP A 323 15.29 5.99 -7.76
CA TRP A 323 15.04 4.57 -8.03
C TRP A 323 16.32 3.72 -7.96
N GLU A 324 17.43 4.20 -8.54
CA GLU A 324 18.72 3.49 -8.48
C GLU A 324 19.23 3.36 -7.05
N SER A 325 19.10 4.42 -6.24
CA SER A 325 19.47 4.40 -4.83
C SER A 325 18.64 3.39 -4.05
N GLU A 326 17.32 3.36 -4.26
CA GLU A 326 16.43 2.39 -3.63
C GLU A 326 16.81 0.96 -4.02
N ARG A 327 17.06 0.70 -5.31
CA ARG A 327 17.47 -0.62 -5.80
C ARG A 327 18.80 -1.07 -5.21
N ARG A 328 19.80 -0.20 -5.15
CA ARG A 328 21.08 -0.49 -4.50
C ARG A 328 20.88 -0.87 -3.02
N ALA A 329 20.10 -0.10 -2.28
CA ALA A 329 19.82 -0.39 -0.87
C ALA A 329 19.14 -1.75 -0.67
N ARG A 330 18.21 -2.13 -1.56
CA ARG A 330 17.50 -3.42 -1.48
C ARG A 330 18.34 -4.63 -1.90
N ILE A 331 19.30 -4.45 -2.80
CA ILE A 331 20.07 -5.54 -3.43
C ILE A 331 21.42 -5.78 -2.72
N VAL A 332 22.14 -4.71 -2.35
CA VAL A 332 23.49 -4.83 -1.75
C VAL A 332 23.43 -5.43 -0.35
N GLY A 333 22.39 -5.13 0.43
CA GLY A 333 22.24 -5.62 1.81
C GLY A 333 21.83 -7.10 1.95
N LYS A 334 21.65 -7.85 0.85
CA LYS A 334 21.21 -9.25 0.87
C LYS A 334 22.39 -10.22 0.86
N SER A 335 22.33 -11.27 1.68
CA SER A 335 23.44 -12.22 1.78
C SER A 335 23.61 -13.02 0.48
N LYS A 336 22.52 -13.56 -0.05
CA LYS A 336 22.45 -14.28 -1.33
C LYS A 336 21.17 -13.93 -2.07
N ILE A 337 21.25 -13.69 -3.38
CA ILE A 337 20.11 -13.47 -4.26
C ILE A 337 20.07 -14.58 -5.32
N SER A 338 18.88 -15.11 -5.59
CA SER A 338 18.59 -15.93 -6.75
C SER A 338 17.43 -15.31 -7.51
N VAL A 339 17.59 -15.17 -8.82
CA VAL A 339 16.54 -14.70 -9.73
C VAL A 339 16.40 -15.77 -10.81
N GLN A 340 15.29 -16.48 -10.82
CA GLN A 340 14.97 -17.47 -11.85
C GLN A 340 13.87 -16.90 -12.75
N ILE A 341 14.07 -17.02 -14.06
CA ILE A 341 13.11 -16.62 -15.08
C ILE A 341 12.52 -17.88 -15.72
N SER A 342 11.21 -18.02 -15.69
CA SER A 342 10.46 -19.04 -16.42
C SER A 342 9.42 -18.40 -17.34
N ASP A 343 8.90 -19.17 -18.30
CA ASP A 343 7.80 -18.74 -19.17
C ASP A 343 8.09 -17.42 -19.92
N LEU A 344 9.36 -17.24 -20.32
CA LEU A 344 9.80 -16.06 -21.05
C LEU A 344 9.21 -16.06 -22.46
N SER A 345 8.35 -15.07 -22.71
CA SER A 345 7.73 -14.81 -24.00
C SER A 345 8.15 -13.42 -24.46
N VAL A 346 8.76 -13.36 -25.65
CA VAL A 346 9.25 -12.12 -26.25
C VAL A 346 8.47 -11.81 -27.51
N THR A 347 8.05 -10.56 -27.66
CA THR A 347 7.48 -10.03 -28.90
C THR A 347 8.32 -8.83 -29.35
N VAL A 348 8.96 -8.95 -30.52
CA VAL A 348 9.77 -7.88 -31.11
C VAL A 348 9.00 -7.20 -32.24
N ASN A 349 8.96 -5.87 -32.19
CA ASN A 349 8.36 -4.99 -33.20
C ASN A 349 9.40 -3.94 -33.61
N GLY A 350 10.24 -4.28 -34.59
CA GLY A 350 11.33 -3.43 -35.06
C GLY A 350 12.35 -3.14 -33.96
N ASN A 351 12.43 -1.89 -33.53
CA ASN A 351 13.37 -1.44 -32.49
C ASN A 351 12.81 -1.50 -31.06
N LYS A 352 11.59 -2.02 -30.89
CA LYS A 352 10.92 -2.19 -29.59
C LYS A 352 10.64 -3.66 -29.35
N ALA A 353 10.73 -4.09 -28.09
CA ALA A 353 10.39 -5.44 -27.69
C ALA A 353 9.64 -5.43 -26.37
N THR A 354 8.73 -6.38 -26.19
CA THR A 354 8.07 -6.63 -24.91
C THR A 354 8.39 -8.06 -24.49
N ALA A 355 8.98 -8.21 -23.30
CA ALA A 355 9.30 -9.48 -22.69
C ALA A 355 8.40 -9.72 -21.46
N LYS A 356 7.62 -10.79 -21.49
CA LYS A 356 6.74 -11.22 -20.39
C LYS A 356 7.28 -12.53 -19.82
N PHE A 357 7.41 -12.62 -18.50
CA PHE A 357 7.95 -13.82 -17.86
C PHE A 357 7.48 -13.97 -16.42
N HIS A 358 7.66 -15.17 -15.89
CA HIS A 358 7.54 -15.45 -14.46
C HIS A 358 8.91 -15.35 -13.82
N GLN A 359 8.97 -14.67 -12.68
CA GLN A 359 10.17 -14.46 -11.90
C GLN A 359 9.99 -15.09 -10.52
N ALA A 360 10.77 -16.13 -10.25
CA ALA A 360 10.97 -16.63 -8.90
C ALA A 360 12.23 -15.97 -8.31
N TYR A 361 12.00 -15.02 -7.42
CA TYR A 361 13.02 -14.33 -6.64
C TYR A 361 13.18 -15.02 -5.28
N SER A 362 14.42 -15.22 -4.85
CA SER A 362 14.71 -15.57 -3.47
C SER A 362 15.91 -14.82 -2.93
N ALA A 363 15.81 -14.26 -1.73
CA ALA A 363 16.94 -13.72 -1.00
C ALA A 363 16.76 -13.94 0.50
N ASP A 364 17.81 -14.43 1.16
CA ASP A 364 17.75 -14.83 2.58
C ASP A 364 16.57 -15.79 2.82
N ALA A 365 15.63 -15.44 3.71
CA ALA A 365 14.40 -16.21 3.95
C ALA A 365 13.23 -15.84 2.99
N LEU A 366 13.36 -14.78 2.19
CA LEU A 366 12.30 -14.28 1.33
C LEU A 366 12.27 -15.07 0.01
N LYS A 367 11.08 -15.57 -0.36
CA LYS A 367 10.78 -16.17 -1.66
C LYS A 367 9.54 -15.50 -2.25
N VAL A 368 9.66 -14.95 -3.44
CA VAL A 368 8.58 -14.23 -4.12
C VAL A 368 8.50 -14.72 -5.56
N ASN A 369 7.31 -15.13 -5.99
CA ASN A 369 7.06 -15.38 -7.40
C ASN A 369 6.22 -14.23 -7.96
N SER A 370 6.60 -13.67 -9.11
CA SER A 370 5.90 -12.53 -9.71
C SER A 370 5.89 -12.63 -11.23
N ARG A 371 4.82 -12.16 -11.86
CA ARG A 371 4.78 -12.00 -13.31
C ARG A 371 5.33 -10.62 -13.67
N LYS A 372 6.34 -10.59 -14.53
CA LYS A 372 7.02 -9.37 -14.96
C LYS A 372 6.75 -9.11 -16.44
N THR A 373 6.65 -7.83 -16.77
CA THR A 373 6.65 -7.34 -18.15
C THR A 373 7.73 -6.27 -18.26
N LEU A 374 8.67 -6.47 -19.17
CA LEU A 374 9.70 -5.50 -19.53
C LEU A 374 9.42 -4.99 -20.94
N ASP A 375 9.37 -3.67 -21.09
CA ASP A 375 9.46 -3.05 -22.41
C ASP A 375 10.90 -2.64 -22.64
N LEU A 376 11.45 -3.07 -23.79
CA LEU A 376 12.82 -2.84 -24.19
C LEU A 376 12.87 -2.07 -25.51
N VAL A 377 13.90 -1.25 -25.66
CA VAL A 377 14.23 -0.55 -26.90
C VAL A 377 15.66 -0.90 -27.27
N LYS A 378 15.90 -1.20 -28.54
CA LYS A 378 17.24 -1.47 -29.04
C LYS A 378 17.98 -0.14 -29.23
N THR A 379 19.10 -0.01 -28.52
CA THR A 379 19.96 1.17 -28.50
C THR A 379 21.34 0.75 -29.01
N GLY A 380 21.64 1.04 -30.29
CA GLY A 380 22.80 0.45 -30.96
C GLY A 380 22.67 -1.08 -31.05
N ASP A 381 23.68 -1.80 -30.57
CA ASP A 381 23.72 -3.27 -30.60
C ASP A 381 23.14 -3.94 -29.33
N ARG A 382 22.59 -3.16 -28.38
CA ARG A 382 22.05 -3.68 -27.11
C ARG A 382 20.56 -3.40 -26.95
N TRP A 383 19.84 -4.34 -26.38
CA TRP A 383 18.48 -4.11 -25.86
C TRP A 383 18.56 -3.49 -24.47
N ALA A 384 17.84 -2.40 -24.26
CA ALA A 384 17.82 -1.68 -23.00
C ALA A 384 16.38 -1.57 -22.48
N ILE A 385 16.19 -1.81 -21.19
CA ILE A 385 14.89 -1.76 -20.52
C ILE A 385 14.47 -0.28 -20.40
N VAL A 386 13.30 0.05 -20.91
CA VAL A 386 12.71 1.40 -20.82
C VAL A 386 11.50 1.45 -19.89
N ARG A 387 10.88 0.30 -19.60
CA ARG A 387 9.82 0.20 -18.60
C ARG A 387 9.84 -1.17 -17.95
N GLU A 388 9.61 -1.20 -16.63
CA GLU A 388 9.40 -2.42 -15.87
C GLU A 388 8.03 -2.37 -15.18
N SER A 389 7.22 -3.39 -15.41
CA SER A 389 5.90 -3.56 -14.79
C SER A 389 5.79 -4.93 -14.14
N THR A 390 5.13 -4.99 -12.99
CA THR A 390 4.77 -6.25 -12.33
C THR A 390 3.28 -6.45 -12.52
N GLY A 391 2.88 -7.56 -13.14
CA GLY A 391 1.47 -7.90 -13.34
C GLY A 391 0.84 -8.42 -12.06
N ALA A 392 -0.42 -8.04 -11.84
CA ALA A 392 -1.28 -8.59 -10.79
C ALA A 392 -1.57 -10.08 -11.02
#